data_AF-A0A9D4N8I9-F1
#
_entry.id   AF-A0A9D4N8I9-F1
#
_cell.length_a   1.000
_cell.length_b   1.000
_cell.length_c   1.000
_cell.angle_alpha   90.00
_cell.angle_beta   90.00
_cell.angle_gamma   90.00
#
_symmetry.space_group_name_H-M   'P 1'
#
loop_
_entity.id
_entity.type
_entity.pdbx_description
1 polymer ?
#
loop_
_entity_poly.entity_id
_entity_poly.type
_entity_poly.pdbx_seq_one_letter_code
_entity_poly.pdbx_strand_id
1 'polypeptide(L)'
;MLQFLQNVERICSQDDVPLQELRNALKVSEEEPVMIEQNTLLPSRISDWFTLRKYRITGSVVHRVCNFYVYKPSHPENIVKSTFTSAAMRLGFELKPKVLERYEATKKADNDEVSLKKIGLLIDTQYVFLAA
;
A
#
# COMPACT_ATOMS: atom_id res chain seq x y z
N MET A 1 20.64 -1.53 3.75
CA MET A 1 19.67 -0.84 2.88
C MET A 1 19.82 -1.25 1.41
N LEU A 2 21.00 -1.16 0.80
CA LEU A 2 21.24 -1.59 -0.60
C LEU A 2 20.85 -3.05 -0.91
N GLN A 3 21.21 -4.00 -0.03
CA GLN A 3 20.90 -5.42 -0.23
C GLN A 3 19.41 -5.75 -0.12
N PHE A 4 18.67 -4.95 0.66
CA PHE A 4 17.21 -5.07 0.75
C PHE A 4 16.57 -4.64 -0.57
N LEU A 5 16.94 -3.47 -1.11
CA LEU A 5 16.41 -2.97 -2.38
C LEU A 5 16.71 -3.91 -3.55
N GLN A 6 17.91 -4.50 -3.59
CA GLN A 6 18.25 -5.53 -4.60
C GLN A 6 17.38 -6.79 -4.50
N ASN A 7 17.05 -7.22 -3.28
CA ASN A 7 16.16 -8.37 -3.06
C ASN A 7 14.71 -8.05 -3.44
N VAL A 8 14.23 -6.86 -3.11
CA VAL A 8 12.92 -6.32 -3.53
C VAL A 8 12.79 -6.34 -5.05
N GLU A 9 13.80 -5.83 -5.74
CA GLU A 9 13.85 -5.75 -7.19
C GLU A 9 13.81 -7.14 -7.84
N ARG A 10 14.60 -8.08 -7.33
CA ARG A 10 14.62 -9.47 -7.77
C ARG A 10 13.28 -10.19 -7.55
N ILE A 11 12.59 -9.85 -6.47
CA ILE A 11 11.27 -10.38 -6.14
C ILE A 11 10.20 -9.83 -7.10
N CYS A 12 10.27 -8.55 -7.44
CA CYS A 12 9.33 -7.91 -8.36
C CYS A 12 9.54 -8.35 -9.83
N SER A 13 10.75 -8.80 -10.21
CA SER A 13 11.08 -9.25 -11.57
C SER A 13 10.82 -10.75 -11.84
N GLN A 14 10.14 -11.47 -10.95
CA GLN A 14 9.88 -12.92 -11.09
C GLN A 14 8.83 -13.32 -12.14
N ASP A 15 8.30 -12.37 -12.90
CA ASP A 15 7.28 -12.59 -13.93
C ASP A 15 7.84 -12.40 -15.36
N ASP A 16 9.11 -12.72 -15.58
CA ASP A 16 9.83 -12.60 -16.87
C ASP A 16 9.89 -11.17 -17.45
N VAL A 17 9.46 -10.15 -16.69
CA VAL A 17 9.63 -8.74 -17.06
C VAL A 17 11.03 -8.27 -16.64
N PRO A 18 11.86 -7.77 -17.57
CA PRO A 18 13.16 -7.20 -17.25
C PRO A 18 13.04 -6.10 -16.19
N LEU A 19 13.91 -6.14 -15.19
CA LEU A 19 13.88 -5.20 -14.06
C LEU A 19 13.89 -3.73 -14.49
N GLN A 20 14.61 -3.40 -15.57
CA GLN A 20 14.68 -2.04 -16.08
C GLN A 20 13.35 -1.58 -16.70
N GLU A 21 12.66 -2.47 -17.41
CA GLU A 21 11.32 -2.19 -17.96
C GLU A 21 10.33 -1.97 -16.83
N LEU A 22 10.39 -2.80 -15.79
CA LEU A 22 9.54 -2.67 -14.62
C LEU A 22 9.80 -1.36 -13.86
N ARG A 23 11.06 -0.98 -13.67
CA ARG A 23 11.43 0.32 -13.07
C ARG A 23 10.85 1.48 -13.87
N ASN A 24 10.96 1.44 -15.19
CA ASN A 24 10.45 2.49 -16.06
C ASN A 24 8.92 2.56 -16.01
N ALA A 25 8.23 1.41 -15.97
CA ALA A 25 6.77 1.34 -15.86
C ALA A 25 6.23 1.83 -14.50
N LEU A 26 7.04 1.78 -13.44
CA LEU A 26 6.67 2.24 -12.10
C LEU A 26 7.12 3.68 -11.78
N LYS A 27 7.89 4.31 -12.66
CA LYS A 27 8.23 5.74 -12.48
C LYS A 27 6.97 6.57 -12.60
N VAL A 28 6.85 7.52 -11.70
CA VAL A 28 5.83 8.56 -11.72
C VAL A 28 6.54 9.92 -11.69
N SER A 29 5.92 10.95 -12.26
CA SER A 29 6.44 12.33 -12.19
C SER A 29 6.37 12.86 -10.76
N GLU A 30 6.93 14.06 -10.51
CA GLU A 30 6.89 14.65 -9.16
C GLU A 30 5.48 15.08 -8.74
N GLU A 31 4.59 15.36 -9.69
CA GLU A 31 3.22 15.82 -9.46
C GLU A 31 2.20 14.68 -9.38
N GLU A 32 2.50 13.53 -9.99
CA GLU A 32 1.62 12.36 -10.01
C GLU A 32 1.31 11.74 -8.63
N PRO A 33 2.23 11.67 -7.66
CA PRO A 33 1.94 11.10 -6.34
C PRO A 33 0.76 11.78 -5.63
N VAL A 34 0.63 13.10 -5.76
CA VAL A 34 -0.46 13.86 -5.14
C VAL A 34 -1.80 13.52 -5.78
N MET A 35 -1.84 13.43 -7.12
CA MET A 35 -3.05 13.03 -7.84
C MET A 35 -3.43 11.58 -7.51
N ILE A 36 -2.44 10.69 -7.43
CA ILE A 36 -2.63 9.29 -7.07
C ILE A 36 -3.24 9.21 -5.68
N GLU A 37 -2.67 9.87 -4.66
CA GLU A 37 -3.21 9.89 -3.30
C GLU A 37 -4.68 10.35 -3.28
N GLN A 38 -4.99 11.47 -3.93
CA GLN A 38 -6.35 12.04 -3.95
C GLN A 38 -7.35 11.11 -4.62
N ASN A 39 -6.98 10.51 -5.75
CA ASN A 39 -7.82 9.58 -6.51
C ASN A 39 -8.00 8.23 -5.82
N THR A 40 -7.23 7.97 -4.76
CA THR A 40 -7.19 6.68 -4.08
C THR A 40 -7.61 6.74 -2.61
N LEU A 41 -8.19 7.86 -2.16
CA LEU A 41 -8.70 8.07 -0.79
C LEU A 41 -9.71 7.02 -0.31
N LEU A 42 -10.36 6.30 -1.23
CA LEU A 42 -11.21 5.14 -0.94
C LEU A 42 -10.48 3.86 -1.36
N PRO A 43 -9.49 3.41 -0.58
CA PRO A 43 -8.70 2.23 -0.91
C PRO A 43 -9.58 1.02 -1.10
N SER A 44 -9.15 0.10 -1.99
CA SER A 44 -9.81 -1.17 -2.31
C SER A 44 -11.17 -1.12 -3.03
N ARG A 45 -11.78 0.06 -3.23
CA ARG A 45 -13.04 0.20 -3.98
C ARG A 45 -12.85 0.62 -5.44
N ILE A 46 -11.64 1.08 -5.79
CA ILE A 46 -11.29 1.58 -7.11
C ILE A 46 -10.30 0.59 -7.73
N SER A 47 -10.53 0.19 -8.97
CA SER A 47 -9.64 -0.72 -9.73
C SER A 47 -8.20 -0.21 -9.76
N ASP A 48 -8.05 1.11 -9.89
CA ASP A 48 -6.77 1.79 -10.01
C ASP A 48 -5.92 1.62 -8.76
N TRP A 49 -6.53 1.47 -7.58
CA TRP A 49 -5.81 1.14 -6.34
C TRP A 49 -4.97 -0.14 -6.50
N PHE A 50 -5.52 -1.16 -7.15
CA PHE A 50 -4.84 -2.44 -7.33
C PHE A 50 -3.81 -2.37 -8.45
N THR A 51 -4.13 -1.67 -9.54
CA THR A 51 -3.19 -1.43 -10.65
C THR A 51 -1.96 -0.67 -10.18
N LEU A 52 -2.14 0.42 -9.42
CA LEU A 52 -1.07 1.29 -8.94
C LEU A 52 -0.18 0.61 -7.87
N ARG A 53 -0.73 -0.35 -7.13
CA ARG A 53 0.02 -1.17 -6.15
C ARG A 53 0.71 -2.37 -6.76
N LYS A 54 0.39 -2.74 -7.99
CA LYS A 54 1.00 -3.88 -8.66
C LYS A 54 2.52 -3.67 -8.71
N TYR A 55 3.26 -4.72 -8.37
CA TYR A 55 4.73 -4.70 -8.29
C TYR A 55 5.35 -3.74 -7.25
N ARG A 56 4.53 -3.10 -6.41
CA ARG A 56 4.99 -2.31 -5.27
C ARG A 56 4.88 -3.09 -3.97
N ILE A 57 5.84 -2.85 -3.10
CA ILE A 57 5.87 -3.29 -1.72
C ILE A 57 5.15 -2.24 -0.90
N THR A 58 4.04 -2.68 -0.30
CA THR A 58 3.26 -1.87 0.63
C THR A 58 3.52 -2.24 2.08
N GLY A 59 3.13 -1.37 3.02
CA GLY A 59 3.34 -1.60 4.45
C GLY A 59 2.81 -2.96 4.95
N SER A 60 1.73 -3.49 4.37
CA SER A 60 1.18 -4.79 4.76
C SER A 60 2.01 -6.00 4.29
N VAL A 61 2.93 -5.82 3.34
CA VAL A 61 3.75 -6.89 2.76
C VAL A 61 5.25 -6.73 2.98
N VAL A 62 5.71 -5.56 3.43
CA VAL A 62 7.14 -5.28 3.64
C VAL A 62 7.81 -6.30 4.56
N HIS A 63 7.18 -6.64 5.69
CA HIS A 63 7.70 -7.66 6.61
C HIS A 63 7.85 -9.03 5.94
N ARG A 64 6.95 -9.38 5.02
CA ARG A 64 7.02 -10.66 4.31
C ARG A 64 8.17 -10.66 3.30
N VAL A 65 8.37 -9.55 2.59
CA VAL A 65 9.48 -9.39 1.65
C VAL A 65 10.83 -9.38 2.37
N CYS A 66 10.92 -8.77 3.56
CA CYS A 66 12.14 -8.78 4.36
C CYS A 66 12.53 -10.18 4.85
N ASN A 67 11.55 -11.02 5.19
CA ASN A 67 11.79 -12.29 5.89
C ASN A 67 11.66 -13.55 5.02
N PHE A 68 10.97 -13.48 3.88
CA PHE A 68 10.75 -14.62 3.01
C PHE A 68 11.30 -14.35 1.60
N TYR A 69 12.24 -15.19 1.16
CA TYR A 69 12.92 -15.09 -0.15
C TYR A 69 12.01 -15.28 -1.38
N VAL A 70 10.73 -15.63 -1.19
CA VAL A 70 9.80 -16.11 -2.24
C VAL A 70 8.45 -15.37 -2.22
N TYR A 71 8.35 -14.19 -1.59
CA TYR A 71 7.08 -13.46 -1.54
C TYR A 71 6.89 -12.57 -2.77
N LYS A 72 5.98 -12.91 -3.68
CA LYS A 72 5.62 -12.05 -4.82
C LYS A 72 4.85 -10.80 -4.34
N PRO A 73 5.14 -9.59 -4.87
CA PRO A 73 4.34 -8.39 -4.60
C PRO A 73 2.89 -8.59 -5.02
N SER A 74 2.03 -7.64 -4.66
CA SER A 74 0.59 -7.66 -4.94
C SER A 74 0.27 -7.92 -6.42
N HIS A 75 -0.11 -9.16 -6.78
CA HIS A 75 -0.67 -9.49 -8.10
C HIS A 75 -2.18 -9.18 -8.11
N PRO A 76 -2.71 -8.51 -9.15
CA PRO A 76 -4.12 -8.11 -9.22
C PRO A 76 -5.08 -9.31 -9.10
N GLU A 77 -4.69 -10.47 -9.64
CA GLU A 77 -5.45 -11.71 -9.59
C GLU A 77 -5.58 -12.34 -8.20
N ASN A 78 -4.72 -11.97 -7.24
CA ASN A 78 -4.86 -12.36 -5.84
C ASN A 78 -5.72 -11.39 -5.01
N ILE A 79 -6.03 -10.21 -5.54
CA ILE A 79 -6.69 -9.14 -4.78
C ILE A 79 -8.14 -8.93 -5.23
N VAL A 80 -8.47 -9.24 -6.50
CA VAL A 80 -9.81 -9.03 -7.07
C VAL A 80 -10.80 -10.17 -6.73
N LYS A 81 -10.33 -11.32 -6.21
CA LYS A 81 -11.18 -12.51 -5.98
C LYS A 81 -11.57 -12.80 -4.52
N SER A 82 -11.24 -11.96 -3.54
CA SER A 82 -11.66 -12.23 -2.16
C SER A 82 -12.94 -11.49 -1.79
N THR A 83 -14.09 -12.04 -2.18
CA THR A 83 -15.35 -11.89 -1.44
C THR A 83 -15.29 -12.53 -0.04
N PHE A 84 -14.16 -13.13 0.33
CA PHE A 84 -13.88 -13.64 1.67
C PHE A 84 -13.62 -12.51 2.68
N THR A 85 -14.70 -11.91 3.17
CA THR A 85 -14.70 -11.23 4.47
C THR A 85 -14.93 -12.27 5.55
N SER A 86 -13.86 -12.69 6.24
CA SER A 86 -14.04 -13.43 7.50
C SER A 86 -14.84 -12.57 8.49
N ALA A 87 -15.49 -13.21 9.47
CA ALA A 87 -16.22 -12.46 10.51
C ALA A 87 -15.32 -11.44 11.22
N ALA A 88 -14.05 -11.79 11.46
CA ALA A 88 -13.05 -10.89 12.03
C ALA A 88 -12.72 -9.70 11.12
N MET A 89 -12.58 -9.92 9.81
CA MET A 89 -12.31 -8.85 8.85
C MET A 89 -13.49 -7.87 8.74
N ARG A 90 -14.72 -8.38 8.69
CA ARG A 90 -15.94 -7.56 8.71
C ARG A 90 -16.04 -6.73 9.99
N LEU A 91 -15.82 -7.38 11.15
CA LEU A 91 -15.80 -6.69 12.44
C LEU A 91 -14.73 -5.59 12.47
N GLY A 92 -13.55 -5.83 11.90
CA GLY A 92 -12.50 -4.82 11.76
C GLY A 92 -12.96 -3.60 10.94
N PHE A 93 -13.65 -3.81 9.81
CA PHE A 93 -14.20 -2.72 9.01
C PHE A 93 -15.28 -1.91 9.76
N GLU A 94 -16.15 -2.60 10.52
CA GLU A 94 -17.21 -1.97 11.31
C GLU A 94 -16.67 -1.18 12.52
N LEU A 95 -15.63 -1.70 13.18
CA LEU A 95 -15.03 -1.08 14.37
C LEU A 95 -14.08 0.07 14.05
N LYS A 96 -13.39 0.05 12.90
CA LYS A 96 -12.37 1.04 12.55
C LYS A 96 -12.84 2.49 12.74
N PRO A 97 -14.01 2.93 12.24
CA PRO A 97 -14.47 4.31 12.45
C PRO A 97 -14.64 4.67 13.93
N LYS A 98 -15.20 3.75 14.74
CA LYS A 98 -15.45 3.96 16.17
C LYS A 98 -14.15 4.08 16.97
N VAL A 99 -13.13 3.30 16.60
CA VAL A 99 -11.80 3.36 17.23
C VAL A 99 -11.12 4.70 16.94
N LEU A 100 -11.22 5.18 15.69
CA LEU A 100 -10.65 6.46 15.29
C LEU A 100 -11.33 7.63 16.02
N GLU A 101 -12.65 7.65 16.08
CA GLU A 101 -13.43 8.65 16.82
C GLU A 101 -13.05 8.69 18.31
N ARG A 102 -12.93 7.51 18.95
CA ARG A 102 -12.53 7.41 20.35
C ARG A 102 -11.09 7.88 20.59
N TYR A 103 -10.19 7.61 19.65
CA TYR A 103 -8.81 8.08 19.71
C TYR A 103 -8.74 9.62 19.64
N GLU A 104 -9.44 10.25 18.70
CA GLU A 104 -9.52 11.72 18.61
C GLU A 104 -10.10 12.33 19.88
N ALA A 105 -11.18 11.75 20.43
CA ALA A 105 -11.79 12.22 21.66
C ALA A 105 -10.83 12.15 22.86
N THR A 106 -10.02 11.09 22.94
CA THR A 106 -9.03 10.91 24.01
C THR A 106 -7.89 11.93 23.86
N LYS A 107 -7.39 12.12 22.64
CA LYS A 107 -6.33 13.11 22.38
C LYS A 107 -6.76 14.55 22.64
N LYS A 108 -7.99 14.89 22.25
CA LYS A 108 -8.57 16.20 22.59
C LYS A 108 -8.69 16.42 24.10
N ALA A 109 -9.02 15.37 24.87
CA ALA A 109 -9.08 15.45 26.33
C ALA A 109 -7.70 15.64 26.98
N ASP A 110 -6.65 15.11 26.35
CA ASP A 110 -5.25 15.27 26.77
C ASP A 110 -4.66 16.65 26.38
N ASN A 111 -5.46 17.55 25.79
CA ASN A 111 -5.01 18.79 25.15
C ASN A 111 -4.03 18.58 23.98
N ASP A 112 -4.00 17.38 23.40
CA ASP A 112 -3.30 17.10 22.15
C ASP A 112 -4.22 17.43 20.96
N GLU A 113 -3.82 18.37 20.12
CA GLU A 113 -4.55 18.68 18.89
C GLU A 113 -4.17 17.69 17.78
N VAL A 114 -4.88 16.57 17.73
CA VAL A 114 -4.71 15.55 16.68
C VAL A 114 -5.85 15.64 15.68
N SER A 115 -5.52 15.68 14.38
CA SER A 115 -6.49 15.55 13.29
C SER A 115 -6.24 14.26 12.52
N LEU A 116 -7.25 13.42 12.38
CA LEU A 116 -7.16 12.27 11.49
C LEU A 116 -7.51 12.69 10.07
N LYS A 117 -6.59 12.39 9.14
CA LYS A 117 -6.82 12.59 7.71
C LYS A 117 -7.02 11.24 7.04
N LYS A 118 -7.94 11.21 6.07
CA LYS A 118 -8.00 10.11 5.11
C LYS A 118 -6.83 10.30 4.15
N ILE A 119 -6.10 9.21 3.90
CA ILE A 119 -4.93 9.17 3.03
C ILE A 119 -5.18 8.08 2.00
N GLY A 120 -4.82 8.36 0.76
CA GLY A 120 -4.85 7.39 -0.34
C GLY A 120 -3.57 6.56 -0.39
N LEU A 121 -3.20 6.15 -1.60
CA LEU A 121 -1.96 5.44 -1.87
C LEU A 121 -0.83 6.47 -1.96
N LEU A 122 0.19 6.30 -1.13
CA LEU A 122 1.40 7.10 -1.22
C LEU A 122 2.43 6.34 -2.04
N ILE A 123 3.02 7.00 -3.04
CA ILE A 123 4.08 6.43 -3.88
C ILE A 123 5.38 7.16 -3.61
N ASP A 124 6.46 6.39 -3.44
CA ASP A 124 7.80 6.93 -3.34
C ASP A 124 8.40 7.14 -4.74
N THR A 125 8.78 8.38 -5.05
CA THR A 125 9.36 8.78 -6.34
C THR A 125 10.83 8.37 -6.47
N GLN A 126 11.55 8.24 -5.37
CA GLN A 126 12.95 7.83 -5.34
C GLN A 126 13.07 6.29 -5.41
N TYR A 127 12.18 5.60 -4.69
CA TYR A 127 12.13 4.15 -4.60
C TYR A 127 10.83 3.64 -5.21
N VAL A 128 10.79 3.56 -6.54
CA VAL A 128 9.60 3.19 -7.34
C VAL A 128 8.97 1.83 -7.02
N PHE A 129 9.61 1.00 -6.18
CA PHE A 129 9.03 -0.25 -5.70
C PHE A 129 8.30 -0.11 -4.37
N LEU A 130 8.31 1.06 -3.74
CA LEU A 130 7.67 1.30 -2.44
C LEU A 130 6.37 2.08 -2.62
N ALA A 131 5.39 1.74 -1.80
CA ALA A 131 4.16 2.52 -1.59
C ALA A 131 3.59 2.29 -0.19
N ALA A 132 2.67 3.13 0.27
CA ALA A 132 1.98 2.98 1.55
C ALA A 132 0.47 3.20 1.41
#